data_AF-A0AAX2TL41-F1
#
_entry.id   AF-A0AAX2TL41-F1
#
_cell.length_a   1.000
_cell.length_b   1.000
_cell.length_c   1.000
_cell.angle_alpha   90.00
_cell.angle_beta   90.00
_cell.angle_gamma   90.00
#
_symmetry.space_group_name_H-M   'P 1'
#
loop_
_entity.id
_entity.type
_entity.pdbx_description
1 polymer ?
#
loop_
_entity_poly.entity_id
_entity_poly.type
_entity_poly.pdbx_seq_one_letter_code
_entity_poly.pdbx_strand_id
1 'polypeptide(L)'
;VVLISLIGTDSITFNRAFGESGLAATTLRLAGAVDETVLLGIGADNTENLYSASGYFNCIGSRANDEFMSLYTAMFGVDAPPVGSVGQSNYEGLRFLKAAAERAGSLSLHPLAAAGRNIVYSGARGEVAIRQGRA
;
A
#
# COMPACT_ATOMS: atom_id res chain seq x y z
N VAL A 1 -14.86 4.74 19.56
CA VAL A 1 -13.95 4.33 18.46
C VAL A 1 -14.51 3.09 17.80
N VAL A 2 -14.54 3.02 16.47
CA VAL A 2 -14.91 1.84 15.68
C VAL A 2 -13.66 1.33 14.96
N LEU A 3 -13.40 0.03 15.09
CA LEU A 3 -12.35 -0.65 14.34
C LEU A 3 -12.96 -1.27 13.08
N ILE A 4 -12.44 -0.91 11.92
CA ILE A 4 -12.95 -1.36 10.62
C ILE A 4 -12.01 -2.43 10.06
N SER A 5 -12.55 -3.64 9.88
CA SER A 5 -11.91 -4.77 9.19
C SER A 5 -12.62 -5.12 7.87
N LEU A 6 -13.42 -4.19 7.35
CA LEU A 6 -14.05 -4.29 6.03
C LEU A 6 -13.04 -3.87 4.95
N ILE A 7 -13.13 -4.48 3.77
CA ILE A 7 -12.26 -4.22 2.63
C ILE A 7 -13.07 -3.76 1.42
N GLY A 8 -12.45 -3.01 0.51
CA GLY A 8 -13.05 -2.63 -0.76
C GLY A 8 -14.45 -2.00 -0.63
N THR A 9 -15.40 -2.49 -1.41
CA THR A 9 -16.77 -1.96 -1.51
C THR A 9 -17.52 -1.94 -0.17
N ASP A 10 -17.31 -2.94 0.70
CA ASP A 10 -17.98 -2.98 2.00
C ASP A 10 -17.47 -1.85 2.90
N SER A 11 -16.17 -1.60 2.87
CA SER A 11 -15.56 -0.46 3.57
C SER A 11 -16.09 0.87 3.04
N ILE A 12 -16.21 1.01 1.72
CA ILE A 12 -16.76 2.22 1.08
C ILE A 12 -18.20 2.45 1.55
N THR A 13 -19.05 1.44 1.44
CA THR A 13 -20.48 1.52 1.76
C THR A 13 -20.69 1.83 3.24
N PHE A 14 -19.95 1.16 4.12
CA PHE A 14 -19.99 1.42 5.54
C PHE A 14 -19.61 2.87 5.88
N ASN A 15 -18.49 3.36 5.32
CA ASN A 15 -17.99 4.70 5.67
C ASN A 15 -18.88 5.83 5.16
N ARG A 16 -19.54 5.65 4.01
CA ARG A 16 -20.56 6.59 3.50
C ARG A 16 -21.77 6.62 4.43
N ALA A 17 -22.36 5.46 4.73
CA ALA A 17 -23.50 5.38 5.64
C ALA A 17 -23.17 5.93 7.04
N PHE A 18 -21.94 5.72 7.52
CA PHE A 18 -21.47 6.25 8.80
C PHE A 18 -21.41 7.78 8.83
N GLY A 19 -20.90 8.39 7.75
CA GLY A 19 -20.86 9.84 7.57
C GLY A 19 -22.26 10.44 7.44
N GLU A 20 -23.10 9.86 6.57
CA GLU A 20 -24.50 10.27 6.34
C GLU A 20 -25.36 10.18 7.60
N SER A 21 -25.05 9.24 8.51
CA SER A 21 -25.73 9.11 9.80
C SER A 21 -25.26 10.12 10.86
N GLY A 22 -24.32 11.02 10.52
CA GLY A 22 -23.76 12.01 11.43
C GLY A 22 -22.82 11.43 12.51
N LEU A 23 -22.49 10.14 12.43
CA LEU A 23 -21.68 9.47 13.45
C LEU A 23 -20.20 9.89 13.38
N ALA A 24 -19.75 10.35 12.20
CA ALA A 24 -18.38 10.81 11.98
C ALA A 24 -17.99 11.97 12.91
N ALA A 25 -18.91 12.87 13.26
CA ALA A 25 -18.62 14.03 14.10
C ALA A 25 -18.24 13.68 15.56
N THR A 26 -18.62 12.50 16.04
CA THR A 26 -18.45 12.11 17.46
C THR A 26 -17.68 10.80 17.65
N THR A 27 -17.48 10.03 16.59
CA THR A 27 -16.92 8.69 16.68
C THR A 27 -15.77 8.49 15.70
N LEU A 28 -14.57 8.28 16.26
CA LEU A 28 -13.37 7.90 15.53
C LEU A 28 -13.53 6.52 14.87
N ARG A 29 -13.04 6.42 13.63
CA ARG A 29 -12.90 5.19 12.86
C ARG A 29 -11.42 4.92 12.61
N LEU A 30 -10.97 3.70 12.91
CA LEU A 30 -9.61 3.23 12.56
C LEU A 30 -9.73 2.04 11.63
N ALA A 31 -9.16 2.14 10.43
CA ALA A 31 -9.24 1.12 9.39
C ALA A 31 -7.84 0.67 8.92
N GLY A 32 -7.60 -0.64 8.93
CA GLY A 32 -6.33 -1.22 8.45
C GLY A 32 -6.28 -1.49 6.94
N ALA A 33 -7.42 -1.41 6.25
CA ALA A 33 -7.56 -1.71 4.82
C ALA A 33 -8.30 -0.59 4.08
N VAL A 34 -7.96 0.66 4.42
CA VAL A 34 -8.40 1.86 3.69
C VAL A 34 -7.17 2.50 3.08
N ASP A 35 -7.11 2.51 1.76
CA ASP A 35 -6.08 3.18 0.97
C ASP A 35 -6.72 4.24 0.05
N GLU A 36 -5.94 4.81 -0.85
CA GLU A 36 -6.36 5.87 -1.76
C GLU A 36 -7.52 5.46 -2.67
N THR A 37 -7.62 4.18 -3.03
CA THR A 37 -8.73 3.66 -3.84
C THR A 37 -10.04 3.64 -3.04
N VAL A 38 -9.95 3.26 -1.76
CA VAL A 38 -11.10 3.27 -0.86
C VAL A 38 -11.48 4.70 -0.50
N LEU A 39 -10.53 5.60 -0.26
CA LEU A 39 -10.80 7.03 0.00
C LEU A 39 -11.50 7.69 -1.20
N LEU A 40 -11.04 7.41 -2.42
CA LEU A 40 -11.70 7.86 -3.65
C LEU A 40 -13.15 7.36 -3.72
N GLY A 41 -13.38 6.10 -3.32
CA GLY A 41 -14.71 5.53 -3.21
C GLY A 41 -15.56 6.19 -2.12
N ILE A 42 -15.02 6.44 -0.93
CA ILE A 42 -15.76 7.03 0.20
C ILE A 42 -16.22 8.46 -0.11
N GLY A 43 -15.36 9.23 -0.80
CA GLY A 43 -15.58 10.66 -1.06
C GLY A 43 -15.17 11.53 0.13
N ALA A 44 -14.65 12.73 -0.16
CA ALA A 44 -14.05 13.61 0.85
C ALA A 44 -15.00 13.99 1.99
N ASP A 45 -16.31 14.11 1.72
CA ASP A 45 -17.31 14.49 2.72
C ASP A 45 -17.50 13.42 3.82
N ASN A 46 -17.05 12.19 3.58
CA ASN A 46 -17.25 11.05 4.49
C ASN A 46 -15.98 10.66 5.27
N THR A 47 -14.91 11.47 5.22
CA THR A 47 -13.61 11.14 5.83
C THR A 47 -13.38 11.75 7.22
N GLU A 48 -14.31 12.53 7.76
CA GLU A 48 -14.17 13.10 9.10
C GLU A 48 -13.95 11.99 10.14
N ASN A 49 -12.95 12.17 11.01
CA ASN A 49 -12.58 11.20 12.04
C ASN A 49 -12.28 9.77 11.52
N LEU A 50 -11.90 9.62 10.24
CA LEU A 50 -11.41 8.37 9.65
C LEU A 50 -9.88 8.36 9.61
N TYR A 51 -9.29 7.38 10.27
CA TYR A 51 -7.85 7.17 10.33
C TYR A 51 -7.48 5.82 9.73
N SER A 52 -6.32 5.75 9.10
CA SER A 52 -5.75 4.50 8.61
C SER A 52 -4.29 4.35 9.02
N ALA A 53 -3.91 3.11 9.31
CA ALA A 53 -2.53 2.69 9.49
C ALA A 53 -2.19 1.72 8.36
N SER A 54 -1.23 2.10 7.53
CA SER A 54 -0.79 1.34 6.37
C SER A 54 0.73 1.35 6.29
N GLY A 55 1.30 0.30 5.68
CA GLY A 55 2.73 0.24 5.37
C GLY A 55 3.15 1.21 4.25
N TYR A 56 2.18 1.79 3.52
CA TYR A 56 2.41 2.69 2.40
C TYR A 56 1.25 3.67 2.22
N PHE A 57 1.60 4.89 1.82
CA PHE A 57 0.71 5.88 1.22
C PHE A 57 1.44 6.51 0.03
N ASN A 58 0.72 6.80 -1.06
CA ASN A 58 1.32 7.37 -2.26
C ASN A 58 1.79 8.82 -2.09
N CYS A 59 1.41 9.46 -0.98
CA CYS A 59 1.83 10.81 -0.61
C CYS A 59 3.05 10.83 0.32
N ILE A 60 3.73 9.69 0.55
CA ILE A 60 4.98 9.66 1.32
C ILE A 60 6.02 10.55 0.64
N GLY A 61 6.47 11.59 1.36
CA GLY A 61 7.47 12.55 0.88
C GLY A 61 8.87 11.94 0.83
N SER A 62 9.15 11.15 -0.20
CA SER A 62 10.46 10.55 -0.43
C SER A 62 10.79 10.45 -1.92
N ARG A 63 12.07 10.62 -2.27
CA ARG A 63 12.54 10.52 -3.66
C ARG A 63 12.18 9.18 -4.31
N ALA A 64 12.27 8.08 -3.57
CA ALA A 64 11.94 6.75 -4.09
C ALA A 64 10.46 6.63 -4.47
N ASN A 65 9.58 7.29 -3.70
CA ASN A 65 8.16 7.35 -4.00
C ASN A 65 7.89 8.24 -5.21
N ASP A 66 8.55 9.40 -5.32
CA ASP A 66 8.41 10.31 -6.47
C ASP A 66 8.82 9.62 -7.78
N GLU A 67 9.93 8.87 -7.76
CA GLU A 67 10.39 8.06 -8.90
C GLU A 67 9.37 6.97 -9.26
N PHE A 68 8.83 6.27 -8.26
CA PHE A 68 7.81 5.25 -8.46
C PHE A 68 6.52 5.81 -9.07
N MET A 69 6.01 6.93 -8.56
CA MET A 69 4.81 7.60 -9.08
C MET A 69 5.02 8.15 -10.50
N SER A 70 6.23 8.62 -10.80
CA SER A 70 6.61 9.06 -12.15
C SER A 70 6.59 7.90 -13.14
N LEU A 71 7.15 6.74 -12.76
CA LEU A 71 7.11 5.53 -13.59
C LEU A 71 5.70 5.00 -13.77
N TYR A 72 4.88 5.01 -12.71
CA TYR A 72 3.49 4.59 -12.77
C TYR A 72 2.69 5.45 -13.74
N THR A 73 2.79 6.78 -13.61
CA THR A 73 2.13 7.74 -14.50
C THR A 73 2.59 7.59 -15.95
N ALA A 74 3.90 7.40 -16.19
CA ALA A 74 4.44 7.20 -17.53
C ALA A 74 3.93 5.90 -18.18
N MET A 75 3.70 4.86 -17.40
CA MET A 75 3.25 3.56 -17.90
C MET A 75 1.74 3.47 -18.11
N PHE A 76 0.94 4.06 -17.21
CA PHE A 76 -0.51 3.89 -17.18
C PHE A 76 -1.30 5.16 -17.49
N GLY A 77 -0.63 6.32 -17.56
CA GLY A 77 -1.26 7.62 -17.79
C GLY A 77 -1.67 8.34 -16.50
N VAL A 78 -2.02 9.61 -16.65
CA VAL A 78 -2.43 10.50 -15.53
C VAL A 78 -3.80 10.14 -14.95
N ASP A 79 -4.65 9.47 -15.74
CA ASP A 79 -5.98 9.04 -15.35
C ASP A 79 -6.01 7.61 -14.78
N ALA A 80 -4.84 7.00 -14.58
CA ALA A 80 -4.74 5.69 -13.97
C ALA A 80 -5.29 5.71 -12.54
N PRO A 81 -5.87 4.59 -12.05
CA PRO A 81 -6.30 4.50 -10.65
C PRO A 81 -5.15 4.85 -9.69
N PRO A 82 -5.43 5.51 -8.56
CA PRO A 82 -4.39 5.84 -7.60
C PRO A 82 -3.74 4.55 -7.07
N VAL A 83 -2.42 4.56 -6.93
CA VAL A 83 -1.71 3.42 -6.36
C VAL A 83 -1.97 3.35 -4.87
N GLY A 84 -2.76 2.37 -4.46
CA GLY A 84 -2.95 1.99 -3.07
C GLY A 84 -1.82 1.13 -2.52
N SER A 85 -1.85 0.88 -1.21
CA SER A 85 -0.87 0.04 -0.50
C SER A 85 -0.78 -1.39 -1.06
N VAL A 86 -1.90 -1.95 -1.52
CA VAL A 86 -1.94 -3.29 -2.14
C VAL A 86 -1.19 -3.30 -3.47
N GLY A 87 -1.45 -2.32 -4.33
CA GLY A 87 -0.78 -2.20 -5.62
C GLY A 87 0.73 -2.00 -5.45
N GLN A 88 1.12 -1.13 -4.52
CA GLN A 88 2.53 -0.91 -4.19
C GLN A 88 3.20 -2.16 -3.60
N SER A 89 2.52 -2.90 -2.71
CA SER A 89 3.07 -4.13 -2.11
C SER A 89 3.35 -5.21 -3.17
N ASN A 90 2.48 -5.35 -4.16
CA ASN A 90 2.70 -6.28 -5.29
C ASN A 90 3.92 -5.88 -6.12
N TYR A 91 4.07 -4.59 -6.44
CA TYR A 91 5.25 -4.07 -7.12
C TYR A 91 6.53 -4.34 -6.33
N GLU A 92 6.49 -4.13 -5.02
CA GLU A 92 7.62 -4.37 -4.12
C GLU A 92 7.99 -5.85 -4.03
N GLY A 93 7.02 -6.76 -4.02
CA GLY A 93 7.26 -8.21 -4.10
C GLY A 93 8.03 -8.61 -5.36
N LEU A 94 7.74 -7.99 -6.50
CA LEU A 94 8.50 -8.20 -7.74
C LEU A 94 9.91 -7.61 -7.68
N ARG A 95 10.08 -6.45 -7.03
CA ARG A 95 11.41 -5.86 -6.79
C ARG A 95 12.27 -6.76 -5.88
N PHE A 96 11.68 -7.32 -4.83
CA PHE A 96 12.33 -8.32 -3.98
C PHE A 96 12.73 -9.56 -4.78
N LEU A 97 11.82 -10.12 -5.58
CA LEU A 97 12.10 -11.29 -6.41
C LEU A 97 13.25 -11.05 -7.38
N LYS A 98 13.26 -9.89 -8.05
CA LYS A 98 14.37 -9.48 -8.93
C LYS A 98 15.69 -9.48 -8.17
N ALA A 99 15.75 -8.80 -7.03
CA ALA A 99 16.98 -8.69 -6.24
C ALA A 99 17.47 -10.06 -5.75
N ALA A 100 16.55 -10.92 -5.29
CA ALA A 100 16.88 -12.28 -4.87
C ALA A 100 17.40 -13.14 -6.03
N ALA A 101 16.79 -13.03 -7.22
CA ALA A 101 17.22 -13.74 -8.42
C ALA A 101 18.60 -13.28 -8.91
N GLU A 102 18.85 -11.97 -8.93
CA GLU A 102 20.15 -11.39 -9.29
C GLU A 102 21.25 -11.87 -8.33
N ARG A 103 20.97 -11.91 -7.03
CA ARG A 103 21.92 -12.44 -6.03
C ARG A 103 22.11 -13.95 -6.15
N ALA A 104 21.05 -14.70 -6.43
CA ALA A 104 21.11 -16.16 -6.55
C ALA A 104 21.74 -16.62 -7.87
N GLY A 105 21.74 -15.78 -8.91
CA GLY A 105 22.08 -16.17 -10.29
C GLY A 105 21.15 -17.27 -10.83
N SER A 106 19.96 -17.41 -10.27
CA SER A 106 19.05 -18.53 -10.53
C SER A 106 17.62 -18.21 -10.13
N LEU A 107 16.65 -18.84 -10.79
CA LEU A 107 15.24 -18.85 -10.39
C LEU A 107 14.82 -20.14 -9.67
N SER A 108 15.77 -21.04 -9.39
CA SER A 108 15.50 -22.25 -8.62
C SER A 108 15.16 -21.90 -7.17
N LEU A 109 14.16 -22.58 -6.60
CA LEU A 109 13.59 -22.28 -5.28
C LEU A 109 14.65 -22.21 -4.16
N HIS A 110 15.55 -23.18 -4.09
CA HIS A 110 16.54 -23.26 -3.00
C HIS A 110 17.55 -22.08 -3.05
N PRO A 111 18.24 -21.80 -4.18
CA PRO A 111 19.07 -20.60 -4.31
C PRO A 111 18.32 -19.30 -4.03
N LEU A 112 17.11 -19.14 -4.56
CA LEU A 112 16.29 -17.96 -4.33
C LEU A 112 15.96 -17.74 -2.85
N ALA A 113 15.48 -18.79 -2.18
CA ALA A 113 15.12 -18.72 -0.77
C ALA A 113 16.34 -18.39 0.11
N ALA A 114 17.51 -18.94 -0.21
CA ALA A 114 18.76 -18.62 0.48
C ALA A 114 19.17 -17.15 0.26
N ALA A 115 19.11 -16.67 -0.98
CA ALA A 115 19.48 -15.30 -1.33
C ALA A 115 18.54 -14.25 -0.70
N GLY A 116 17.25 -14.55 -0.63
CA GLY A 116 16.20 -13.67 -0.11
C GLY A 116 16.16 -13.56 1.42
N ARG A 117 16.83 -14.46 2.17
CA ARG A 117 16.77 -14.46 3.65
C ARG A 117 17.33 -13.20 4.30
N ASN A 118 18.37 -12.61 3.71
CA ASN A 118 19.06 -11.43 4.25
C ASN A 118 19.42 -10.47 3.12
N ILE A 119 18.44 -9.78 2.55
CA ILE A 119 18.64 -8.95 1.35
C ILE A 119 18.15 -7.52 1.59
N VAL A 120 18.85 -6.58 0.98
CA VAL A 120 18.47 -5.17 0.93
C VAL A 120 18.15 -4.84 -0.53
N TYR A 121 17.02 -4.21 -0.78
CA TYR A 121 16.59 -3.82 -2.12
C TYR A 121 15.83 -2.49 -2.08
N SER A 122 15.71 -1.83 -3.22
CA SER A 122 14.99 -0.56 -3.34
C SER A 122 13.55 -0.78 -3.82
N GLY A 123 12.58 -0.27 -3.05
CA GLY A 123 11.15 -0.25 -3.35
C GLY A 123 10.61 1.19 -3.42
N ALA A 124 9.29 1.31 -3.60
CA ALA A 124 8.59 2.60 -3.64
C ALA A 124 8.69 3.39 -2.33
N ARG A 125 8.93 2.70 -1.21
CA ARG A 125 9.12 3.29 0.13
C ARG A 125 10.57 3.66 0.44
N GLY A 126 11.48 3.46 -0.51
CA GLY A 126 12.92 3.53 -0.28
C GLY A 126 13.53 2.15 -0.08
N GLU A 127 14.61 2.10 0.68
CA GLU A 127 15.35 0.86 0.94
C GLU A 127 14.58 -0.04 1.90
N VAL A 128 14.48 -1.32 1.55
CA VAL A 128 13.81 -2.36 2.34
C VAL A 128 14.83 -3.44 2.66
N ALA A 129 14.92 -3.80 3.94
CA ALA A 129 15.83 -4.81 4.44
C ALA A 129 15.08 -6.02 4.95
N ILE A 130 15.19 -7.15 4.25
CA ILE A 130 14.76 -8.44 4.77
C ILE A 130 15.86 -9.00 5.66
N ARG A 131 15.54 -9.33 6.91
CA ARG A 131 16.44 -9.97 7.88
C ARG A 131 15.79 -11.25 8.40
N GLN A 132 16.48 -12.37 8.20
CA GLN A 132 15.95 -13.70 8.54
C GLN A 132 14.52 -13.95 7.99
N GLY A 133 14.22 -13.42 6.80
CA GLY A 133 12.90 -13.54 6.17
C GLY A 133 11.82 -12.58 6.68
N ARG A 134 12.18 -11.55 7.47
CA ARG A 134 11.26 -10.50 7.94
C ARG A 134 11.66 -9.14 7.38
N ALA A 135 10.69 -8.40 6.86
CA ALA A 135 10.87 -7.02 6.39
C ALA A 135 10.88 -6.02 7.55
#